data_AF-A0A0D4ZZ39-F1
#
_entry.id   AF-A0A0D4ZZ39-F1
#
_cell.length_a   1.000
_cell.length_b   1.000
_cell.length_c   1.000
_cell.angle_alpha   90.00
_cell.angle_beta   90.00
_cell.angle_gamma   90.00
#
_symmetry.space_group_name_H-M   'P 1'
#
loop_
_entity.id
_entity.type
_entity.pdbx_description
1 polymer ?
#
loop_
_entity_poly.entity_id
_entity_poly.type
_entity_poly.pdbx_seq_one_letter_code
_entity_poly.pdbx_strand_id
1 'polypeptide(L)' 'MNEDLILTLCGKLKELRKERKLQQNEVAKEIGINYATLSKIEGKKIETVPLKTICKLLAYYDMTLYDFIVQNKDITDVEY' A
#
# COMPACT_ATOMS: atom_id res chain seq x y z
N MET A 1 -19.66 -9.56 -1.93
CA MET A 1 -18.77 -8.89 -2.90
C MET A 1 -17.40 -8.96 -2.29
N ASN A 2 -16.56 -9.90 -2.72
CA ASN A 2 -15.17 -9.96 -2.27
C ASN A 2 -14.55 -8.62 -2.65
N GLU A 3 -14.13 -7.85 -1.66
CA GLU A 3 -13.29 -6.69 -1.93
C GLU A 3 -12.05 -7.20 -2.66
N ASP A 4 -11.68 -6.55 -3.76
CA ASP A 4 -10.49 -6.92 -4.51
C ASP A 4 -9.26 -6.89 -3.57
N LEU A 5 -8.50 -7.99 -3.53
CA LEU A 5 -7.31 -8.16 -2.71
C LEU A 5 -6.39 -6.93 -2.76
N ILE A 6 -6.20 -6.35 -3.95
CA ILE A 6 -5.36 -5.17 -4.12
C ILE A 6 -5.98 -3.94 -3.45
N LEU A 7 -7.29 -3.75 -3.53
CA LEU A 7 -7.96 -2.63 -2.86
C LEU A 7 -7.84 -2.75 -1.34
N THR A 8 -8.00 -3.94 -0.78
CA THR A 8 -7.83 -4.15 0.66
C THR A 8 -6.39 -3.86 1.10
N LEU A 9 -5.39 -4.39 0.39
CA LEU A 9 -3.97 -4.11 0.67
C LEU A 9 -3.59 -2.63 0.51
N CYS A 10 -4.21 -1.89 -0.41
CA CYS A 10 -4.04 -0.44 -0.51
C CYS A 10 -4.52 0.30 0.76
N GLY A 11 -5.57 -0.20 1.40
CA GLY A 11 -6.01 0.29 2.71
C GLY A 11 -4.95 0.05 3.79
N LYS A 12 -4.31 -1.12 3.77
CA LYS A 12 -3.23 -1.48 4.72
C LYS A 12 -1.98 -0.62 4.55
N LEU A 13 -1.60 -0.27 3.32
CA LEU A 13 -0.53 0.68 3.06
C LEU A 13 -0.81 2.08 3.67
N LYS A 14 -2.07 2.52 3.64
CA LYS A 14 -2.50 3.78 4.26
C LYS A 14 -2.42 3.73 5.79
N GLU A 15 -2.85 2.63 6.39
CA GLU A 15 -2.75 2.40 7.85
C GLU A 15 -1.29 2.47 8.28
N LEU A 16 -0.40 1.73 7.62
CA LEU A 16 1.03 1.71 7.89
C LEU A 16 1.66 3.12 7.78
N ARG A 17 1.33 3.89 6.74
CA ARG A 17 1.79 5.28 6.61
C ARG A 17 1.38 6.14 7.81
N LYS A 18 0.13 6.02 8.24
CA LYS A 18 -0.42 6.80 9.35
C LYS A 18 0.20 6.42 10.69
N GLU A 19 0.46 5.14 10.92
CA GLU A 19 1.19 4.66 12.11
C GLU A 19 2.60 5.26 12.20
N ARG A 20 3.25 5.44 11.05
CA ARG A 20 4.54 6.14 10.95
C ARG A 20 4.43 7.67 10.99
N LYS A 21 3.21 8.22 11.11
CA LYS A 21 2.91 9.66 11.16
C LYS A 21 3.41 10.45 9.94
N LEU A 22 3.47 9.81 8.78
CA LEU A 22 3.96 10.41 7.53
C LEU A 22 2.82 11.05 6.75
N GLN A 23 3.06 12.18 6.07
CA GLN A 23 2.08 12.77 5.16
C GLN A 23 2.17 12.15 3.75
N GLN A 24 1.05 12.08 3.03
CA GLN A 24 1.04 11.52 1.66
C GLN A 24 1.96 12.29 0.70
N ASN A 25 2.02 13.62 0.79
CA ASN A 25 2.87 14.44 -0.06
C ASN A 25 4.37 14.18 0.18
N GLU A 26 4.78 13.95 1.43
CA GLU A 26 6.15 13.62 1.80
C GLU A 26 6.55 12.26 1.22
N VAL A 27 5.73 11.23 1.45
CA VAL A 27 5.95 9.89 0.91
C VAL A 27 6.04 9.90 -0.60
N ALA A 28 5.04 10.52 -1.27
CA ALA A 28 4.97 10.53 -2.73
C ALA A 28 6.20 11.20 -3.35
N LYS A 29 6.65 12.31 -2.76
CA LYS A 29 7.87 13.00 -3.15
C LYS A 29 9.09 12.09 -3.00
N GLU A 30 9.25 11.44 -1.85
CA GLU A 30 10.43 10.63 -1.55
C GLU A 30 10.54 9.41 -2.47
N ILE A 31 9.43 8.72 -2.71
CA ILE A 31 9.45 7.52 -3.56
C ILE A 31 9.37 7.84 -5.06
N GLY A 32 9.26 9.12 -5.41
CA GLY A 32 9.25 9.63 -6.78
C GLY A 32 7.96 9.31 -7.56
N ILE A 33 6.79 9.50 -6.93
CA ILE A 33 5.48 9.41 -7.59
C ILE A 33 4.66 10.69 -7.37
N ASN A 34 3.61 10.87 -8.18
CA ASN A 34 2.68 11.98 -7.97
C ASN A 34 1.84 11.76 -6.70
N TYR A 35 1.64 12.81 -5.90
CA TYR A 35 0.70 12.82 -4.77
C TYR A 35 -0.69 12.28 -5.16
N ALA A 36 -1.22 12.67 -6.33
CA ALA A 36 -2.51 12.19 -6.81
C ALA A 36 -2.53 10.67 -7.01
N THR A 37 -1.40 10.07 -7.41
CA THR A 37 -1.26 8.62 -7.53
C THR A 37 -1.32 7.96 -6.17
N LEU A 38 -0.56 8.44 -5.18
CA LEU A 38 -0.61 7.91 -3.82
C LEU A 38 -2.01 8.07 -3.19
N SER A 39 -2.66 9.20 -3.43
CA SER A 39 -4.02 9.46 -2.95
C SER A 39 -5.04 8.48 -3.55
N LYS A 40 -4.91 8.14 -4.84
CA LYS A 40 -5.77 7.12 -5.49
C LYS A 40 -5.50 5.72 -4.97
N ILE A 41 -4.22 5.34 -4.78
CA ILE A 41 -3.82 4.06 -4.17
C ILE A 41 -4.48 3.94 -2.79
N GLU A 42 -4.13 4.82 -1.86
CA GLU A 42 -4.65 4.76 -0.48
C GLU A 42 -6.16 5.02 -0.38
N GLY A 43 -6.74 5.66 -1.39
CA GLY A 43 -8.16 5.91 -1.53
C GLY A 43 -8.96 4.76 -2.11
N LYS A 44 -8.31 3.65 -2.51
CA LYS A 44 -8.94 2.51 -3.21
C LYS A 44 -9.63 2.94 -4.51
N LYS A 45 -9.07 3.93 -5.22
CA LYS A 45 -9.59 4.52 -6.47
C LYS A 45 -8.73 4.16 -7.68
N ILE A 46 -8.11 2.97 -7.65
CA ILE A 46 -7.25 2.46 -8.71
C ILE A 46 -7.44 0.95 -8.82
N GLU A 47 -7.50 0.44 -10.04
CA GLU A 47 -7.73 -1.00 -10.30
C GLU A 47 -6.45 -1.81 -10.18
N THR A 48 -5.30 -1.22 -10.51
CA THR A 48 -4.01 -1.90 -10.50
C THR A 48 -2.93 -1.01 -9.90
N VAL A 49 -2.03 -1.61 -9.13
CA VAL A 49 -0.87 -0.92 -8.55
C VAL A 49 0.39 -1.66 -8.97
N PRO A 50 1.38 -1.00 -9.60
CA PRO A 50 2.63 -1.66 -9.95
C PRO A 50 3.34 -2.18 -8.69
N LEU A 51 3.80 -3.43 -8.72
CA LEU A 51 4.53 -4.05 -7.60
C LEU A 51 5.72 -3.19 -7.16
N LYS A 52 6.45 -2.59 -8.10
CA LYS A 52 7.55 -1.65 -7.82
C LYS A 52 7.12 -0.48 -6.92
N THR A 53 5.90 0.04 -7.11
CA THR A 53 5.35 1.13 -6.29
C THR A 53 5.07 0.64 -4.88
N ILE A 54 4.49 -0.56 -4.73
CA ILE A 54 4.27 -1.19 -3.42
C ILE A 54 5.60 -1.37 -2.69
N CYS A 55 6.60 -1.97 -3.35
CA CYS A 55 7.92 -2.19 -2.75
C CYS A 55 8.59 -0.88 -2.33
N LYS A 56 8.46 0.19 -3.12
CA LYS A 56 8.98 1.52 -2.75
C LYS A 56 8.29 2.10 -1.52
N LEU A 57 6.97 1.98 -1.42
CA LEU A 57 6.22 2.42 -0.25
C LEU A 57 6.67 1.67 1.00
N LEU A 58 6.71 0.34 0.92
CA LEU A 58 7.12 -0.51 2.04
C LEU A 58 8.56 -0.23 2.47
N ALA A 59 9.48 -0.08 1.53
CA ALA A 59 10.87 0.30 1.83
C ALA A 59 10.95 1.65 2.55
N TYR A 60 10.14 2.64 2.16
CA TYR A 60 10.07 3.93 2.85
C TYR A 60 9.45 3.84 4.25
N TYR A 61 8.65 2.80 4.51
CA TYR A 61 8.04 2.53 5.81
C TYR A 61 8.85 1.56 6.68
N ASP A 62 10.09 1.25 6.28
CA ASP A 62 10.97 0.26 6.91
C ASP A 62 10.34 -1.13 7.05
N MET A 63 9.66 -1.59 5.99
CA MET A 63 8.98 -2.88 5.95
C MET A 63 9.31 -3.65 4.67
N THR A 64 9.45 -4.97 4.77
CA THR A 64 9.62 -5.83 3.58
C THR A 64 8.26 -6.26 3.02
N LEU A 65 8.22 -6.66 1.75
CA LEU A 65 7.01 -7.24 1.17
C LEU A 65 6.58 -8.52 1.90
N TYR A 66 7.54 -9.35 2.32
CA TYR A 66 7.26 -10.58 3.06
C TYR A 66 6.55 -10.28 4.39
N ASP A 67 7.10 -9.37 5.20
CA ASP A 67 6.53 -9.01 6.49
C ASP A 67 5.13 -8.41 6.32
N PHE A 68 4.95 -7.56 5.31
CA PHE A 68 3.65 -6.97 5.00
C PHE A 68 2.59 -8.01 4.67
N ILE A 69 2.93 -9.02 3.86
CA ILE A 69 2.00 -10.11 3.52
C ILE A 69 1.71 -10.98 4.74
N VAL A 70 2.72 -11.39 5.51
CA VAL A 70 2.53 -12.20 6.72
C VAL A 70 1.64 -11.50 7.75
N GLN A 71 1.78 -10.18 7.91
CA GLN A 71 0.93 -9.38 8.80
C GLN A 71 -0.52 -9.27 8.33
N ASN A 72 -0.79 -9.48 7.04
CA ASN A 72 -2.11 -9.38 6.42
C ASN A 72 -2.56 -10.73 5.82
N LYS A 73 -2.09 -11.84 6.40
CA LYS A 73 -2.35 -13.20 5.92
C LYS A 73 -3.85 -13.56 5.87
N ASP A 74 -4.64 -12.96 6.74
CA ASP A 74 -6.11 -13.10 6.77
C ASP A 74 -6.77 -12.60 5.48
N ILE A 75 -6.09 -11.73 4.74
CA ILE A 75 -6.53 -11.19 3.45
C ILE A 75 -5.88 -11.95 2.29
N THR A 76 -4.62 -12.35 2.43
CA THR A 76 -3.83 -12.92 1.32
C THR A 76 -3.95 -14.43 1.17
N ASP A 77 -4.28 -15.16 2.24
CA ASP A 77 -4.51 -16.61 2.21
C ASP A 77 -5.94 -16.89 1.71
N VAL A 78 -6.23 -16.47 0.48
CA VAL A 78 -7.45 -16.86 -0.25
C VAL A 78 -7.16 -18.13 -1.05
N GLU A 79 -7.97 -19.17 -0.85
CA GLU A 79 -7.96 -20.35 -1.74
C GLU A 79 -8.38 -19.89 -3.15
N TYR A 80 -7.47 -20.04 -4.12
CA TYR A 80 -7.69 -19.70 -5.53
C TYR A 80 -8.30 -20.86 -6.32
#